data_AF-A0AAD5DQ96-F1
#
_entry.id   AF-A0AAD5DQ96-F1
#
_cell.length_a   1.000
_cell.length_b   1.000
_cell.length_c   1.000
_cell.angle_alpha   90.00
_cell.angle_beta   90.00
_cell.angle_gamma   90.00
#
_symmetry.space_group_name_H-M   'P 1'
#
loop_
_entity.id
_entity.type
_entity.pdbx_description
1 polymer ?
#
loop_
_entity_poly.entity_id
_entity_poly.type
_entity_poly.pdbx_seq_one_letter_code
_entity_poly.pdbx_strand_id
1 'polypeptide(L)'
;MWGPLGAAAPNYGGQNFDRAQQINELVVAQQHCRPTNPDRSLLEVGVRLQDGTLTSLRISLPPGFPTDRPALSITSPVRHPWVDAVGRLNFPLLERWGAPNVRLAAVVADAFKGLGGTPAPVPAKPASPARPPQAVQHPPPSAQSSGVSIGSASSGPASMSPAPSSSSAAGLQRTRVVPIPATFAEVAQMGEEELARTLADERAYNQLVVDKLKGETRELAAANLSKSEEQAEIRNQMAIIRSGEYAPAKAAFDDKWARQQAVLAKLSPDVLVHRLQDAAQEAAEEGERLQQQLAAGEISVEAFVERFVKAQATYHQRDLRLQAAQQTLPTLTPR
;
A
#
# COMPACT_ATOMS: atom_id res chain seq x y z
N MET A 1 0.65 43.17 -27.66
CA MET A 1 0.71 43.97 -26.41
C MET A 1 -0.38 43.43 -25.49
N TRP A 2 -0.03 42.91 -24.30
CA TRP A 2 -0.92 42.54 -23.16
C TRP A 2 -2.12 41.60 -23.49
N GLY A 3 -2.28 40.38 -22.97
CA GLY A 3 -1.75 39.76 -21.74
C GLY A 3 -2.85 39.70 -20.68
N PRO A 4 -3.56 38.56 -20.48
CA PRO A 4 -4.63 38.48 -19.49
C PRO A 4 -4.06 38.40 -18.07
N LEU A 5 -4.66 39.18 -17.16
CA LEU A 5 -4.21 39.35 -15.78
C LEU A 5 -4.38 38.07 -14.96
N GLY A 6 -3.33 37.68 -14.24
CA GLY A 6 -3.44 36.66 -13.20
C GLY A 6 -4.31 37.17 -12.05
N ALA A 7 -5.30 36.36 -11.65
CA ALA A 7 -6.11 36.64 -10.47
C ALA A 7 -5.26 36.49 -9.20
N ALA A 8 -4.73 37.59 -8.68
CA ALA A 8 -4.05 37.62 -7.40
C ALA A 8 -5.07 37.33 -6.28
N ALA A 9 -4.92 36.19 -5.61
CA ALA A 9 -5.65 35.92 -4.37
C ALA A 9 -5.21 36.93 -3.30
N PRO A 10 -6.15 37.50 -2.51
CA PRO A 10 -5.81 38.51 -1.51
C PRO A 10 -4.92 37.92 -0.39
N ASN A 11 -3.81 38.61 -0.14
CA ASN A 11 -2.86 38.28 0.92
C ASN A 11 -3.47 38.56 2.31
N TYR A 12 -4.23 37.60 2.85
CA TYR A 12 -4.71 37.67 4.22
C TYR A 12 -3.57 37.33 5.18
N GLY A 13 -2.97 38.37 5.76
CA GLY A 13 -2.07 38.29 6.91
C GLY A 13 -2.81 37.86 8.19
N GLY A 14 -3.31 36.62 8.21
CA GLY A 14 -3.63 35.93 9.45
C GLY A 14 -2.34 35.55 10.17
N GLN A 15 -2.36 35.53 11.51
CA GLN A 15 -1.23 35.04 12.30
C GLN A 15 -1.06 33.53 12.08
N ASN A 16 -0.29 33.16 11.06
CA ASN A 16 0.07 31.77 10.78
C ASN A 16 1.02 31.29 11.88
N PHE A 17 0.45 30.68 12.92
CA PHE A 17 1.19 29.98 13.97
C PHE A 17 2.10 28.94 13.33
N ASP A 18 3.39 29.03 13.63
CA ASP A 18 4.44 28.20 13.04
C ASP A 18 4.08 26.71 13.14
N ARG A 19 4.45 25.92 12.11
CA ARG A 19 4.27 24.47 12.09
C ARG A 19 4.77 23.82 13.38
N ALA A 20 5.94 24.23 13.87
CA ALA A 20 6.51 23.73 15.11
C ALA A 20 5.68 24.12 16.34
N GLN A 21 5.11 25.33 16.36
CA GLN A 21 4.31 25.84 17.47
C GLN A 21 2.99 25.06 17.62
N GLN A 22 2.27 24.83 16.52
CA GLN A 22 1.00 24.07 16.54
C GLN A 22 1.21 22.58 16.87
N ILE A 23 2.31 21.99 16.41
CA ILE A 23 2.68 20.61 16.77
C ILE A 23 3.02 20.54 18.27
N ASN A 24 3.78 21.49 18.80
CA ASN A 24 4.14 21.51 20.21
C ASN A 24 2.91 21.72 21.11
N GLU A 25 2.01 22.63 20.73
CA GLU A 25 0.73 22.84 21.42
C GLU A 25 -0.13 21.58 21.42
N LEU A 26 -0.23 20.86 20.30
CA LEU A 26 -0.94 19.58 20.23
C LEU A 26 -0.32 18.53 21.16
N VAL A 27 1.02 18.39 21.17
CA VAL A 27 1.72 17.41 22.03
C VAL A 27 1.57 17.75 23.51
N VAL A 28 1.58 19.04 23.88
CA VAL A 28 1.32 19.48 25.26
C VAL A 28 -0.14 19.28 25.65
N ALA A 29 -1.09 19.56 24.76
CA ALA A 29 -2.53 19.40 25.01
C ALA A 29 -3.00 17.94 24.99
N GLN A 30 -2.25 17.04 24.37
CA GLN A 30 -2.61 15.62 24.19
C GLN A 30 -1.43 14.73 24.58
N GLN A 31 -1.35 14.36 25.87
CA GLN A 31 -0.26 13.58 26.48
C GLN A 31 0.01 12.20 25.81
N HIS A 32 -0.93 11.70 24.99
CA HIS A 32 -0.80 10.44 24.24
C HIS A 32 -0.51 10.63 22.74
N CYS A 33 -0.24 11.86 22.29
CA CYS A 33 0.13 12.15 20.91
C CYS A 33 1.60 11.82 20.65
N ARG A 34 1.87 10.97 19.66
CA ARG A 34 3.23 10.60 19.23
C ARG A 34 3.47 10.92 17.75
N PRO A 35 4.59 11.53 17.36
CA PRO A 35 4.99 11.60 15.96
C PRO A 35 5.42 10.21 15.45
N THR A 36 4.99 9.84 14.26
CA THR A 36 5.34 8.57 13.60
C THR A 36 6.53 8.70 12.64
N ASN A 37 6.92 9.93 12.31
CA ASN A 37 7.95 10.27 11.31
C ASN A 37 8.88 11.37 11.87
N PRO A 38 10.22 11.34 11.65
CA PRO A 38 11.16 12.36 12.12
C PRO A 38 10.82 13.82 11.78
N ASP A 39 10.18 14.07 10.63
CA ASP A 39 9.72 15.40 10.18
C ASP A 39 8.47 15.92 10.92
N ARG A 40 7.89 15.10 11.82
CA ARG A 40 6.63 15.33 12.53
C ARG A 40 5.44 15.64 11.60
N SER A 41 5.46 15.21 10.33
CA SER A 41 4.33 15.35 9.40
C SER A 41 3.20 14.37 9.68
N LEU A 42 3.50 13.26 10.35
CA LEU A 42 2.53 12.24 10.76
C LEU A 42 2.54 12.14 12.28
N LEU A 43 1.38 12.33 12.90
CA LEU A 43 1.17 12.10 14.33
C LEU A 43 0.03 11.09 14.53
N GLU A 44 0.07 10.39 15.66
CA GLU A 44 -0.93 9.40 16.05
C GLU A 44 -1.32 9.58 17.52
N VAL A 45 -2.60 9.45 17.82
CA VAL A 45 -3.15 9.52 19.19
C VAL A 45 -4.11 8.36 19.41
N GLY A 46 -4.10 7.76 20.60
CA GLY A 46 -5.07 6.73 20.95
C GLY A 46 -6.45 7.34 21.26
N VAL A 47 -7.51 6.73 20.73
CA VAL A 47 -8.90 7.09 21.00
C VAL A 47 -9.60 5.89 21.61
N ARG A 48 -10.12 6.01 22.84
CA ARG A 48 -11.04 5.02 23.38
C ARG A 48 -12.47 5.45 23.08
N LEU A 49 -13.13 4.73 22.18
CA LEU A 49 -14.51 4.97 21.74
C LEU A 49 -15.52 4.53 22.82
N GLN A 50 -16.79 4.94 22.67
CA GLN A 50 -17.86 4.67 23.65
C GLN A 50 -18.17 3.18 23.85
N ASP A 51 -17.96 2.36 22.82
CA ASP A 51 -18.08 0.90 22.87
C ASP A 51 -16.93 0.22 23.63
N GLY A 52 -15.96 1.00 24.11
CA GLY A 52 -14.74 0.51 24.76
C GLY A 52 -13.62 0.14 23.79
N THR A 53 -13.85 0.20 22.47
CA THR A 53 -12.84 -0.10 21.45
C THR A 53 -11.74 0.96 21.47
N LEU A 54 -10.49 0.50 21.58
CA LEU A 54 -9.31 1.35 21.52
C LEU A 54 -8.80 1.40 20.08
N THR A 55 -8.91 2.56 19.43
CA THR A 55 -8.42 2.82 18.07
C THR A 55 -7.32 3.89 18.07
N SER A 56 -6.78 4.22 16.91
CA SER A 56 -5.88 5.36 16.74
C SER A 56 -6.40 6.36 15.71
N LEU A 57 -6.31 7.64 16.09
CA LEU A 57 -6.52 8.81 15.25
C LEU A 57 -5.15 9.22 14.69
N ARG A 58 -5.01 9.12 13.38
CA ARG A 58 -3.85 9.57 12.62
C ARG A 58 -4.10 10.99 12.11
N ILE A 59 -3.10 11.86 12.30
CA ILE A 59 -3.09 13.26 11.92
C ILE A 59 -1.96 13.44 10.91
N SER A 60 -2.27 13.95 9.73
CA SER A 60 -1.35 14.13 8.62
C SER A 60 -1.25 15.61 8.25
N LEU A 61 -0.05 16.16 8.35
CA LEU A 61 0.26 17.57 8.14
C LEU A 61 0.92 17.77 6.76
N PRO A 62 0.21 18.30 5.75
CA PRO A 62 0.73 18.52 4.40
C PRO A 62 1.98 19.44 4.38
N PRO A 63 2.76 19.46 3.28
CA PRO A 63 3.97 20.26 3.19
C PRO A 63 3.72 21.77 3.33
N GLY A 64 2.61 22.31 2.82
CA GLY A 64 2.22 23.72 2.97
C GLY A 64 1.47 24.06 4.27
N PHE A 65 1.40 23.15 5.26
CA PHE A 65 0.85 23.46 6.58
C PHE A 65 1.69 24.56 7.27
N PRO A 66 1.08 25.61 7.87
CA PRO A 66 -0.32 25.69 8.31
C PRO A 66 -1.34 26.20 7.28
N THR A 67 -0.91 26.70 6.12
CA THR A 67 -1.81 27.19 5.06
C THR A 67 -2.68 26.07 4.51
N ASP A 68 -2.09 24.89 4.28
CA ASP A 68 -2.80 23.69 3.85
C ASP A 68 -3.51 22.99 5.03
N ARG A 69 -4.75 22.54 4.81
CA ARG A 69 -5.59 21.82 5.79
C ARG A 69 -4.96 20.49 6.23
N PRO A 70 -4.85 20.21 7.55
CA PRO A 70 -4.44 18.90 8.05
C PRO A 70 -5.50 17.84 7.73
N ALA A 71 -5.08 16.60 7.46
CA ALA A 71 -5.99 15.47 7.25
C ALA A 71 -6.01 14.58 8.49
N LEU A 72 -7.21 14.21 8.95
CA LEU A 72 -7.41 13.32 10.10
C LEU A 72 -8.07 12.02 9.61
N SER A 73 -7.64 10.87 10.14
CA SER A 73 -8.24 9.57 9.84
C SER A 73 -8.16 8.59 11.02
N ILE A 74 -9.12 7.66 11.11
CA ILE A 74 -9.17 6.59 12.11
C ILE A 74 -8.81 5.26 11.47
N THR A 75 -8.12 4.42 12.22
CA THR A 75 -7.61 3.12 11.74
C THR A 75 -8.61 1.96 11.93
N SER A 76 -9.64 2.14 12.76
CA SER A 76 -10.77 1.20 12.91
C SER A 76 -11.96 1.57 12.00
N PRO A 77 -12.69 0.59 11.42
CA PRO A 77 -13.92 0.85 10.67
C PRO A 77 -15.08 1.27 11.59
N VAL A 78 -15.14 2.55 11.95
CA VAL A 78 -16.21 3.15 12.73
C VAL A 78 -17.27 3.75 11.81
N ARG A 79 -18.54 3.35 11.96
CA ARG A 79 -19.67 4.00 11.28
C ARG A 79 -20.08 5.25 12.07
N HIS A 80 -19.63 6.42 11.63
CA HIS A 80 -19.92 7.70 12.29
C HIS A 80 -20.23 8.79 11.24
N PRO A 81 -21.16 9.75 11.47
CA PRO A 81 -21.49 10.79 10.49
C PRO A 81 -20.32 11.68 10.05
N TRP A 82 -19.25 11.73 10.84
CA TRP A 82 -18.02 12.47 10.52
C TRP A 82 -16.92 11.59 9.92
N VAL A 83 -17.16 10.29 9.68
CA VAL A 83 -16.15 9.34 9.20
C VAL A 83 -16.61 8.73 7.87
N ASP A 84 -15.85 9.03 6.82
CA ASP A 84 -16.06 8.51 5.47
C ASP A 84 -15.73 7.00 5.38
N ALA A 85 -16.15 6.33 4.29
CA ALA A 85 -15.92 4.91 4.05
C ALA A 85 -14.43 4.48 4.09
N VAL A 86 -13.50 5.43 3.89
CA VAL A 86 -12.04 5.23 3.95
C VAL A 86 -11.47 5.61 5.34
N GLY A 87 -12.30 5.84 6.35
CA GLY A 87 -11.90 6.20 7.71
C GLY A 87 -11.42 7.65 7.88
N ARG A 88 -11.60 8.51 6.87
CA ARG A 88 -11.22 9.94 6.94
C ARG A 88 -12.26 10.76 7.71
N LEU A 89 -11.80 11.70 8.53
CA LEU A 89 -12.68 12.61 9.24
C LEU A 89 -13.07 13.81 8.39
N ASN A 90 -14.36 14.13 8.36
CA ASN A 90 -14.87 15.41 7.89
C ASN A 90 -15.89 15.97 8.88
N PHE A 91 -15.62 17.15 9.42
CA PHE A 91 -16.46 17.82 10.43
C PHE A 91 -16.28 19.35 10.34
N PRO A 92 -17.25 20.16 10.81
CA PRO A 92 -17.31 21.60 10.47
C PRO A 92 -16.11 22.42 10.91
N LEU A 93 -15.45 22.06 12.02
CA LEU A 93 -14.27 22.77 12.53
C LEU A 93 -13.03 22.49 11.65
N LEU A 94 -12.96 21.30 11.05
CA LEU A 94 -11.91 20.92 10.10
C LEU A 94 -12.15 21.48 8.68
N GLU A 95 -13.41 21.67 8.29
CA GLU A 95 -13.76 22.37 7.04
C GLU A 95 -13.45 23.87 7.09
N ARG A 96 -13.59 24.50 8.26
CA ARG A 96 -13.28 25.92 8.52
C ARG A 96 -11.80 26.18 8.81
N TRP A 97 -10.90 25.30 8.35
CA TRP A 97 -9.45 25.51 8.48
C TRP A 97 -9.02 26.81 7.77
N GLY A 98 -8.10 27.55 8.39
CA GLY A 98 -7.67 28.88 7.91
C GLY A 98 -8.52 30.06 8.44
N ALA A 99 -9.63 29.81 9.16
CA ALA A 99 -10.32 30.87 9.90
C ALA A 99 -9.45 31.36 11.08
N PRO A 100 -9.50 32.66 11.44
CA PRO A 100 -8.71 33.20 12.54
C PRO A 100 -9.01 32.47 13.85
N ASN A 101 -7.96 32.13 14.59
CA ASN A 101 -7.96 31.38 15.84
C ASN A 101 -8.29 29.86 15.77
N VAL A 102 -8.42 29.27 14.57
CA VAL A 102 -8.47 27.79 14.46
C VAL A 102 -7.07 27.20 14.67
N ARG A 103 -6.94 26.29 15.62
CA ARG A 103 -5.67 25.63 15.99
C ARG A 103 -5.77 24.12 15.87
N LEU A 104 -4.66 23.47 15.51
CA LEU A 104 -4.59 22.00 15.41
C LEU A 104 -5.04 21.28 16.70
N ALA A 105 -4.65 21.77 17.87
CA ALA A 105 -5.06 21.20 19.16
C ALA A 105 -6.59 21.25 19.38
N ALA A 106 -7.24 22.35 18.98
CA ALA A 106 -8.70 22.50 19.08
C ALA A 106 -9.45 21.60 18.08
N VAL A 107 -8.94 21.48 16.84
CA VAL A 107 -9.45 20.54 15.82
C VAL A 107 -9.40 19.09 16.31
N VAL A 108 -8.28 18.69 16.92
CA VAL A 108 -8.12 17.33 17.45
C VAL A 108 -9.02 17.10 18.68
N ALA A 109 -9.14 18.08 19.58
CA ALA A 109 -10.07 17.99 20.72
C ALA A 109 -11.55 17.88 20.29
N ASP A 110 -11.96 18.59 19.24
CA ASP A 110 -13.31 18.49 18.69
C ASP A 110 -13.55 17.14 18.00
N ALA A 111 -12.54 16.60 17.30
CA ALA A 111 -12.57 15.24 16.78
C ALA A 111 -12.77 14.20 17.90
N PHE A 112 -12.03 14.28 19.01
CA PHE A 112 -12.26 13.42 20.18
C PHE A 112 -13.69 13.53 20.71
N LYS A 113 -14.16 14.77 20.92
CA LYS A 113 -15.49 15.06 21.46
C LYS A 113 -16.61 14.49 20.58
N GLY A 114 -16.54 14.68 19.26
CA GLY A 114 -17.55 14.21 18.32
C GLY A 114 -17.51 12.71 18.05
N LEU A 115 -16.34 12.07 18.11
CA LEU A 115 -16.23 10.60 18.14
C LEU A 115 -16.74 9.98 19.46
N GLY A 116 -17.10 10.81 20.44
CA GLY A 116 -17.46 10.38 21.78
C GLY A 116 -16.32 9.69 22.53
N GLY A 117 -15.07 9.90 22.08
CA GLY A 117 -13.92 9.13 22.52
C GLY A 117 -13.00 9.93 23.43
N THR A 118 -12.51 9.29 24.50
CA THR A 118 -11.49 9.89 25.36
C THR A 118 -10.09 9.66 24.78
N PRO A 119 -9.16 10.63 24.92
CA PRO A 119 -7.76 10.39 24.59
C PRO A 119 -7.23 9.30 25.52
N ALA A 120 -6.67 8.26 24.92
CA ALA A 120 -6.15 7.09 25.62
C ALA A 120 -4.73 6.80 25.12
N PRO A 121 -3.92 6.04 25.88
CA PRO A 121 -2.70 5.48 25.34
C PRO A 121 -3.02 4.76 24.03
N VAL A 122 -2.28 5.07 22.96
CA VAL A 122 -2.34 4.32 21.69
C VAL A 122 -2.35 2.81 22.00
N PRO A 123 -3.22 2.01 21.35
CA PRO A 123 -3.29 0.58 21.65
C PRO A 123 -1.91 -0.03 21.50
N ALA A 124 -1.34 -0.47 22.63
CA ALA A 124 -0.09 -1.18 22.63
C ALA A 124 -0.30 -2.45 21.81
N LYS A 125 0.30 -2.49 20.62
CA LYS A 125 0.41 -3.68 19.79
C LYS A 125 0.82 -4.82 20.73
N PRO A 126 0.02 -5.89 20.86
CA PRO A 126 0.11 -6.80 22.00
C PRO A 126 1.54 -7.32 22.12
N ALA A 127 2.11 -7.17 23.32
CA ALA A 127 3.50 -7.48 23.59
C ALA A 127 3.71 -8.99 23.55
N SER A 128 4.04 -9.53 22.37
CA SER A 128 4.75 -10.79 22.27
C SER A 128 6.14 -10.61 22.91
N PRO A 129 6.62 -11.55 23.74
CA PRO A 129 7.92 -11.41 24.39
C PRO A 129 9.07 -11.48 23.37
N ALA A 130 9.97 -10.49 23.46
CA ALA A 130 11.34 -10.45 22.95
C ALA A 130 11.66 -10.98 21.52
N ARG A 131 11.77 -10.07 20.53
CA ARG A 131 12.67 -10.24 19.35
C ARG A 131 12.95 -8.92 18.60
N PRO A 132 14.21 -8.64 18.18
CA PRO A 132 14.56 -7.63 17.19
C PRO A 132 15.22 -8.26 15.93
N PRO A 133 15.63 -7.50 14.89
CA PRO A 133 14.80 -6.66 14.00
C PRO A 133 15.18 -6.90 12.50
N GLN A 134 14.61 -6.33 11.41
CA GLN A 134 13.55 -5.34 11.12
C GLN A 134 12.70 -5.86 9.92
N ALA A 135 11.64 -5.15 9.50
CA ALA A 135 11.02 -5.34 8.18
C ALA A 135 10.56 -4.00 7.55
N VAL A 136 10.88 -3.81 6.27
CA VAL A 136 10.67 -2.57 5.50
C VAL A 136 9.27 -2.52 4.87
N GLN A 137 8.72 -1.31 4.69
CA GLN A 137 7.40 -1.09 4.07
C GLN A 137 7.49 -1.07 2.54
N HIS A 138 6.46 -1.60 1.85
CA HIS A 138 6.28 -1.49 0.40
C HIS A 138 4.86 -0.99 0.03
N PRO A 139 4.65 -0.43 -1.18
CA PRO A 139 3.43 0.29 -1.57
C PRO A 139 2.34 -0.61 -2.22
N PRO A 140 1.13 -0.08 -2.55
CA PRO A 140 0.06 -0.87 -3.15
C PRO A 140 0.29 -1.17 -4.66
N PRO A 141 -0.24 -2.29 -5.20
CA PRO A 141 -0.04 -2.69 -6.59
C PRO A 141 -1.13 -2.17 -7.55
N SER A 142 -0.71 -1.80 -8.76
CA SER A 142 -1.60 -1.65 -9.92
C SER A 142 -1.97 -3.03 -10.48
N ALA A 143 -3.23 -3.23 -10.84
CA ALA A 143 -3.66 -4.43 -11.55
C ALA A 143 -3.23 -4.37 -13.03
N GLN A 144 -2.62 -5.43 -13.54
CA GLN A 144 -2.58 -5.74 -14.97
C GLN A 144 -3.03 -7.18 -15.19
N SER A 145 -4.08 -7.32 -15.99
CA SER A 145 -4.63 -8.58 -16.45
C SER A 145 -3.87 -9.10 -17.66
N SER A 146 -3.44 -10.36 -17.63
CA SER A 146 -2.94 -11.07 -18.80
C SER A 146 -3.78 -12.32 -19.04
N GLY A 147 -4.77 -12.21 -19.94
CA GLY A 147 -5.45 -13.37 -20.50
C GLY A 147 -4.54 -14.06 -21.52
N VAL A 148 -4.45 -15.39 -21.46
CA VAL A 148 -3.73 -16.19 -22.45
C VAL A 148 -4.72 -16.63 -23.52
N SER A 149 -4.36 -16.53 -24.80
CA SER A 149 -5.15 -17.09 -25.90
C SER A 149 -4.23 -17.71 -26.95
N ILE A 150 -4.66 -18.87 -27.45
CA ILE A 150 -3.91 -19.77 -28.33
C ILE A 150 -4.38 -19.53 -29.77
N GLY A 151 -3.46 -19.51 -30.75
CA GLY A 151 -3.81 -19.38 -32.16
C GLY A 151 -2.64 -19.74 -33.09
N SER A 152 -2.89 -20.55 -34.11
CA SER A 152 -1.87 -21.23 -34.92
C SER A 152 -1.48 -20.52 -36.24
N ALA A 153 -0.32 -20.93 -36.74
CA ALA A 153 0.37 -20.64 -38.00
C ALA A 153 -0.44 -20.36 -39.29
N SER A 154 0.16 -19.50 -40.14
CA SER A 154 0.14 -19.62 -41.61
C SER A 154 1.33 -18.90 -42.27
N SER A 155 1.79 -19.37 -43.44
CA SER A 155 3.07 -19.00 -44.07
C SER A 155 2.97 -17.90 -45.15
N GLY A 156 4.02 -17.07 -45.32
CA GLY A 156 4.17 -16.13 -46.44
C GLY A 156 5.49 -15.32 -46.36
N PRO A 157 6.21 -15.02 -47.47
CA PRO A 157 7.62 -14.60 -47.38
C PRO A 157 7.92 -13.10 -47.64
N ALA A 158 9.10 -12.70 -47.13
CA ALA A 158 9.98 -11.60 -47.57
C ALA A 158 9.51 -10.12 -47.49
N SER A 159 10.12 -9.36 -46.55
CA SER A 159 10.92 -8.18 -46.90
C SER A 159 11.89 -7.82 -45.76
N MET A 160 13.00 -7.15 -46.07
CA MET A 160 14.08 -6.83 -45.13
C MET A 160 13.93 -5.42 -44.54
N SER A 161 14.07 -5.29 -43.21
CA SER A 161 14.55 -4.08 -42.52
C SER A 161 15.00 -4.43 -41.11
N PRO A 162 16.13 -3.89 -40.60
CA PRO A 162 16.68 -4.30 -39.32
C PRO A 162 16.00 -3.58 -38.14
N ALA A 163 15.38 -4.35 -37.25
CA ALA A 163 14.99 -3.86 -35.92
C ALA A 163 16.18 -4.02 -34.94
N PRO A 164 16.38 -3.08 -34.00
CA PRO A 164 17.49 -3.14 -33.06
C PRO A 164 17.30 -4.31 -32.09
N SER A 165 18.33 -5.16 -31.97
CA SER A 165 18.31 -6.31 -31.08
C SER A 165 18.32 -5.86 -29.62
N SER A 166 17.17 -5.92 -28.95
CA SER A 166 17.08 -5.86 -27.49
C SER A 166 17.61 -7.16 -26.88
N SER A 167 18.92 -7.31 -26.88
CA SER A 167 19.61 -8.47 -26.32
C SER A 167 19.47 -8.52 -24.81
N SER A 168 18.50 -9.31 -24.32
CA SER A 168 18.48 -9.81 -22.94
C SER A 168 19.68 -10.73 -22.71
N ALA A 169 20.85 -10.14 -22.48
CA ALA A 169 22.03 -10.85 -22.01
C ALA A 169 21.97 -10.95 -20.48
N ALA A 170 22.07 -12.18 -19.96
CA ALA A 170 22.22 -12.42 -18.54
C ALA A 170 23.38 -11.60 -17.96
N GLY A 171 23.18 -11.03 -16.78
CA GLY A 171 24.08 -10.05 -16.19
C GLY A 171 25.42 -10.61 -15.73
N LEU A 172 26.33 -10.92 -16.67
CA LEU A 172 27.75 -10.75 -16.40
C LEU A 172 27.97 -9.24 -16.22
N GLN A 173 28.14 -8.82 -14.97
CA GLN A 173 28.72 -7.53 -14.61
C GLN A 173 30.12 -7.46 -15.22
N ARG A 174 30.20 -6.99 -16.47
CA ARG A 174 31.46 -6.68 -17.13
C ARG A 174 32.18 -5.70 -16.22
N THR A 175 33.28 -6.15 -15.61
CA THR A 175 34.11 -5.35 -14.70
C THR A 175 34.41 -4.03 -15.39
N ARG A 176 33.76 -2.96 -14.94
CA ARG A 176 34.06 -1.61 -15.41
C ARG A 176 35.45 -1.30 -14.93
N VAL A 177 36.42 -1.45 -15.82
CA VAL A 177 37.79 -0.99 -15.62
C VAL A 177 37.67 0.47 -15.18
N VAL A 178 38.10 0.74 -13.95
CA VAL A 178 38.10 2.11 -13.42
C VAL A 178 38.99 2.93 -14.35
N PRO A 179 38.50 4.03 -14.93
CA PRO A 179 39.32 4.83 -15.83
C PRO A 179 40.58 5.27 -15.08
N ILE A 180 41.75 4.94 -15.63
CA ILE A 180 43.02 5.46 -15.12
C ILE A 180 42.90 6.99 -15.19
N PRO A 181 43.10 7.73 -14.09
CA PRO A 181 42.98 9.19 -14.13
C PRO A 181 43.97 9.76 -15.14
N ALA A 182 43.44 10.43 -16.17
CA ALA A 182 44.22 10.95 -17.29
C ALA A 182 45.10 12.17 -16.93
N THR A 183 45.03 12.64 -15.67
CA THR A 183 45.75 13.80 -15.16
C THR A 183 46.13 13.59 -13.71
N PHE A 184 47.41 13.78 -13.38
CA PHE A 184 47.92 13.83 -12.01
C PHE A 184 48.03 15.29 -11.57
N ALA A 185 47.27 15.68 -10.54
CA ALA A 185 47.19 17.08 -10.12
C ALA A 185 48.54 17.66 -9.64
N GLU A 186 49.42 16.82 -9.07
CA GLU A 186 50.78 17.22 -8.66
C GLU A 186 51.69 17.47 -9.87
N VAL A 187 51.62 16.64 -10.91
CA VAL A 187 52.40 16.83 -12.15
C VAL A 187 51.96 18.10 -12.88
N ALA A 188 50.69 18.51 -12.73
CA ALA A 188 50.17 19.78 -13.24
C ALA A 188 50.53 21.01 -12.36
N GLN A 189 51.15 20.81 -11.19
CA GLN A 189 51.59 21.88 -10.28
C GLN A 189 53.12 22.09 -10.27
N MET A 190 53.89 21.15 -10.82
CA MET A 190 55.34 21.29 -11.01
C MET A 190 55.66 22.30 -12.12
N GLY A 191 56.74 23.06 -11.98
CA GLY A 191 57.22 23.95 -13.03
C GLY A 191 57.93 23.20 -14.17
N GLU A 192 57.99 23.78 -15.38
CA GLU A 192 58.60 23.14 -16.56
C GLU A 192 60.04 22.64 -16.31
N GLU A 193 60.85 23.36 -15.53
CA GLU A 193 62.21 22.95 -15.16
C GLU A 193 62.25 21.74 -14.22
N GLU A 194 61.29 21.61 -13.29
CA GLU A 194 61.18 20.45 -12.40
C GLU A 194 60.61 19.22 -13.11
N LEU A 195 59.66 19.41 -14.02
CA LEU A 195 59.22 18.36 -14.95
C LEU A 195 60.39 17.89 -15.82
N ALA A 196 61.16 18.80 -16.41
CA ALA A 196 62.31 18.42 -17.24
C ALA A 196 63.38 17.64 -16.45
N ARG A 197 63.64 18.02 -15.18
CA ARG A 197 64.56 17.27 -14.29
C ARG A 197 64.01 15.91 -13.88
N THR A 198 62.74 15.82 -13.49
CA THR A 198 62.14 14.55 -13.08
C THR A 198 61.89 13.59 -14.23
N LEU A 199 61.71 14.10 -15.46
CA LEU A 199 61.64 13.29 -16.68
C LEU A 199 63.04 12.82 -17.15
N ALA A 200 64.09 13.60 -16.87
CA ALA A 200 65.48 13.23 -17.18
C ALA A 200 66.09 12.23 -16.18
N ASP A 201 65.63 12.21 -14.93
CA ASP A 201 65.99 11.20 -13.94
C ASP A 201 64.96 10.07 -13.89
N GLU A 202 65.28 8.96 -14.56
CA GLU A 202 64.48 7.74 -14.61
C GLU A 202 64.05 7.23 -13.21
N ARG A 203 64.85 7.45 -12.16
CA ARG A 203 64.51 7.04 -10.80
C ARG A 203 63.45 7.94 -10.18
N ALA A 204 63.60 9.25 -10.35
CA ALA A 204 62.62 10.24 -9.88
C ALA A 204 61.26 10.04 -10.59
N TYR A 205 61.28 9.81 -11.91
CA TYR A 205 60.07 9.49 -12.68
C TYR A 205 59.36 8.22 -12.17
N ASN A 206 60.10 7.12 -12.01
CA ASN A 206 59.52 5.87 -11.51
C ASN A 206 58.97 6.01 -10.09
N GLN A 207 59.68 6.73 -9.21
CA GLN A 207 59.25 6.89 -7.82
C GLN A 207 58.01 7.80 -7.69
N LEU A 208 57.91 8.87 -8.48
CA LEU A 208 56.80 9.82 -8.43
C LEU A 208 55.55 9.33 -9.17
N VAL A 209 55.71 8.76 -10.37
CA VAL A 209 54.57 8.36 -11.21
C VAL A 209 54.22 6.90 -11.00
N VAL A 210 55.20 6.00 -11.14
CA VAL A 210 54.93 4.56 -11.20
C VAL A 210 54.64 3.99 -9.81
N ASP A 211 55.41 4.33 -8.79
CA ASP A 211 55.19 3.81 -7.44
C ASP A 211 54.00 4.48 -6.74
N LYS A 212 53.71 5.75 -7.02
CA LYS A 212 52.47 6.40 -6.55
C LYS A 212 51.23 5.79 -7.20
N LEU A 213 51.22 5.61 -8.53
CA LEU A 213 50.09 4.99 -9.24
C LEU A 213 49.87 3.53 -8.82
N LYS A 214 50.96 2.78 -8.55
CA LYS A 214 50.86 1.44 -7.92
C LYS A 214 50.26 1.52 -6.52
N GLY A 215 50.65 2.51 -5.71
CA GLY A 215 50.11 2.77 -4.38
C GLY A 215 48.61 3.03 -4.41
N GLU A 216 48.17 4.03 -5.18
CA GLU A 216 46.76 4.39 -5.38
C GLU A 216 45.95 3.20 -5.94
N THR A 217 46.49 2.46 -6.92
CA THR A 217 45.85 1.26 -7.47
C THR A 217 45.72 0.14 -6.44
N ARG A 218 46.74 -0.05 -5.58
CA ARG A 218 46.73 -1.05 -4.50
C ARG A 218 45.72 -0.67 -3.40
N GLU A 219 45.65 0.60 -3.03
CA GLU A 219 44.68 1.12 -2.07
C GLU A 219 43.25 0.98 -2.60
N LEU A 220 43.02 1.38 -3.86
CA LEU A 220 41.73 1.18 -4.54
C LEU A 220 41.34 -0.29 -4.61
N ALA A 221 42.28 -1.19 -4.93
CA ALA A 221 42.04 -2.64 -4.95
C ALA A 221 41.69 -3.19 -3.56
N ALA A 222 42.40 -2.76 -2.50
CA ALA A 222 42.10 -3.15 -1.13
C ALA A 222 40.72 -2.64 -0.67
N ALA A 223 40.40 -1.38 -0.97
CA ALA A 223 39.08 -0.80 -0.67
C ALA A 223 37.95 -1.48 -1.45
N ASN A 224 38.19 -1.89 -2.70
CA ASN A 224 37.22 -2.65 -3.50
C ASN A 224 37.03 -4.09 -2.99
N LEU A 225 38.11 -4.74 -2.53
CA LEU A 225 38.03 -6.09 -1.94
C LEU A 225 37.20 -6.06 -0.65
N SER A 226 37.48 -5.12 0.26
CA SER A 226 36.70 -4.92 1.49
C SER A 226 35.21 -4.66 1.22
N LYS A 227 34.89 -3.79 0.24
CA LYS A 227 33.49 -3.57 -0.20
C LYS A 227 32.86 -4.82 -0.82
N SER A 228 33.64 -5.67 -1.49
CA SER A 228 33.14 -6.93 -2.06
C SER A 228 32.80 -7.94 -0.98
N GLU A 229 33.57 -7.99 0.11
CA GLU A 229 33.29 -8.82 1.28
C GLU A 229 32.04 -8.33 2.02
N GLU A 230 31.91 -7.03 2.26
CA GLU A 230 30.70 -6.42 2.83
C GLU A 230 29.45 -6.71 1.97
N GLN A 231 29.55 -6.59 0.64
CA GLN A 231 28.46 -6.94 -0.28
C GLN A 231 28.12 -8.44 -0.26
N ALA A 232 29.10 -9.33 -0.07
CA ALA A 232 28.85 -10.76 0.06
C ALA A 232 28.06 -11.06 1.33
N GLU A 233 28.43 -10.44 2.46
CA GLU A 233 27.74 -10.61 3.73
C GLU A 233 26.31 -10.02 3.70
N ILE A 234 26.09 -8.82 3.13
CA ILE A 234 24.74 -8.26 2.97
C ILE A 234 23.86 -9.16 2.08
N ARG A 235 24.42 -9.77 1.03
CA ARG A 235 23.69 -10.74 0.19
C ARG A 235 23.34 -12.02 0.96
N ASN A 236 24.25 -12.51 1.80
CA ASN A 236 24.03 -13.66 2.67
C ASN A 236 22.89 -13.38 3.68
N GLN A 237 22.95 -12.25 4.38
CA GLN A 237 21.89 -11.80 5.30
C GLN A 237 20.54 -11.65 4.59
N MET A 238 20.52 -11.05 3.39
CA MET A 238 19.29 -10.95 2.58
C MET A 238 18.76 -12.34 2.19
N ALA A 239 19.63 -13.31 1.88
CA ALA A 239 19.21 -14.68 1.58
C ALA A 239 18.59 -15.37 2.80
N ILE A 240 19.20 -15.20 3.99
CA ILE A 240 18.70 -15.73 5.28
C ILE A 240 17.35 -15.10 5.65
N ILE A 241 17.19 -13.78 5.56
CA ILE A 241 15.92 -13.10 5.83
C ILE A 241 14.85 -13.55 4.82
N ARG A 242 15.23 -13.71 3.54
CA ARG A 242 14.30 -14.14 2.48
C ARG A 242 13.76 -15.55 2.72
N SER A 243 14.62 -16.50 3.11
CA SER A 243 14.21 -17.89 3.34
C SER A 243 13.61 -18.13 4.72
N GLY A 244 14.18 -17.51 5.77
CA GLY A 244 13.80 -17.74 7.16
C GLY A 244 12.59 -16.94 7.64
N GLU A 245 12.34 -15.75 7.10
CA GLU A 245 11.27 -14.86 7.58
C GLU A 245 10.26 -14.49 6.49
N TYR A 246 10.74 -14.01 5.34
CA TYR A 246 9.86 -13.57 4.26
C TYR A 246 9.09 -14.72 3.61
N ALA A 247 9.75 -15.82 3.25
CA ALA A 247 9.10 -16.97 2.62
C ALA A 247 7.97 -17.58 3.49
N PRO A 248 8.15 -17.89 4.79
CA PRO A 248 7.06 -18.39 5.62
C PRO A 248 5.97 -17.34 5.87
N ALA A 249 6.31 -16.05 6.02
CA ALA A 249 5.31 -15.00 6.15
C ALA A 249 4.47 -14.83 4.87
N LYS A 250 5.11 -14.90 3.70
CA LYS A 250 4.46 -14.88 2.38
C LYS A 250 3.55 -16.09 2.20
N ALA A 251 4.02 -17.29 2.50
CA ALA A 251 3.21 -18.51 2.44
C ALA A 251 1.99 -18.41 3.36
N ALA A 252 2.16 -17.98 4.61
CA ALA A 252 1.05 -17.80 5.56
C ALA A 252 0.06 -16.69 5.17
N PHE A 253 0.49 -15.69 4.38
CA PHE A 253 -0.39 -14.70 3.76
C PHE A 253 -1.16 -15.32 2.59
N ASP A 254 -0.47 -15.97 1.66
CA ASP A 254 -1.06 -16.60 0.47
C ASP A 254 -2.10 -17.67 0.88
N ASP A 255 -1.84 -18.43 1.95
CA ASP A 255 -2.77 -19.39 2.56
C ASP A 255 -4.06 -18.74 3.08
N LYS A 256 -3.95 -17.59 3.76
CA LYS A 256 -5.09 -16.83 4.27
C LYS A 256 -5.87 -16.17 3.15
N TRP A 257 -5.17 -15.64 2.14
CA TRP A 257 -5.77 -15.06 0.95
C TRP A 257 -6.55 -16.10 0.15
N ALA A 258 -5.99 -17.30 -0.05
CA ALA A 258 -6.68 -18.40 -0.70
C ALA A 258 -7.95 -18.83 0.05
N ARG A 259 -7.88 -18.93 1.40
CA ARG A 259 -9.06 -19.21 2.23
C ARG A 259 -10.12 -18.11 2.13
N GLN A 260 -9.73 -16.84 2.15
CA GLN A 260 -10.63 -15.70 1.96
C GLN A 260 -11.31 -15.78 0.59
N GLN A 261 -10.54 -15.97 -0.48
CA GLN A 261 -11.07 -16.07 -1.85
C GLN A 261 -12.01 -17.27 -2.01
N ALA A 262 -11.72 -18.41 -1.39
CA ALA A 262 -12.59 -19.59 -1.38
C ALA A 262 -13.90 -19.39 -0.59
N VAL A 263 -13.92 -18.50 0.41
CA VAL A 263 -15.15 -18.09 1.10
C VAL A 263 -15.93 -17.09 0.26
N LEU A 264 -15.27 -16.06 -0.30
CA LEU A 264 -15.91 -15.08 -1.17
C LEU A 264 -16.51 -15.71 -2.44
N ALA A 265 -15.85 -16.71 -3.04
CA ALA A 265 -16.38 -17.46 -4.17
C ALA A 265 -17.68 -18.24 -3.85
N LYS A 266 -17.91 -18.62 -2.58
CA LYS A 266 -19.17 -19.24 -2.12
C LYS A 266 -20.28 -18.24 -1.82
N LEU A 267 -19.93 -16.96 -1.74
CA LEU A 267 -20.79 -15.81 -1.47
C LEU A 267 -20.90 -14.86 -2.69
N SER A 268 -20.39 -15.26 -3.87
CA SER A 268 -20.54 -14.44 -5.07
C SER A 268 -22.03 -14.31 -5.43
N PRO A 269 -22.47 -13.14 -5.96
CA PRO A 269 -23.87 -12.92 -6.30
C PRO A 269 -24.46 -14.03 -7.16
N ASP A 270 -23.73 -14.48 -8.18
CA ASP A 270 -24.16 -15.54 -9.11
C ASP A 270 -24.38 -16.88 -8.40
N VAL A 271 -23.48 -17.28 -7.48
CA VAL A 271 -23.61 -18.53 -6.71
C VAL A 271 -24.77 -18.46 -5.72
N LEU A 272 -25.05 -17.29 -5.15
CA LEU A 272 -26.20 -17.09 -4.27
C LEU A 272 -27.53 -17.09 -5.04
N VAL A 273 -27.57 -16.48 -6.21
CA VAL A 273 -28.74 -16.49 -7.13
C VAL A 273 -29.01 -17.91 -7.63
N HIS A 274 -27.98 -18.63 -8.11
CA HIS A 274 -28.13 -20.01 -8.57
C HIS A 274 -28.66 -20.93 -7.46
N ARG A 275 -28.06 -20.88 -6.26
CA ARG A 275 -28.56 -21.68 -5.12
C ARG A 275 -29.99 -21.36 -4.70
N LEU A 276 -30.40 -20.09 -4.83
CA LEU A 276 -31.77 -19.68 -4.54
C LEU A 276 -32.74 -20.18 -5.61
N GLN A 277 -32.31 -20.23 -6.86
CA GLN A 277 -33.04 -20.84 -7.98
C GLN A 277 -33.16 -22.37 -7.80
N ASP A 278 -32.07 -23.07 -7.49
CA ASP A 278 -32.06 -24.51 -7.19
C ASP A 278 -33.04 -24.83 -6.05
N ALA A 279 -32.98 -24.07 -4.96
CA ALA A 279 -33.88 -24.24 -3.82
C ALA A 279 -35.34 -23.87 -4.15
N ALA A 280 -35.60 -22.95 -5.09
CA ALA A 280 -36.95 -22.70 -5.57
C ALA A 280 -37.45 -23.93 -6.36
N GLN A 281 -36.64 -24.46 -7.28
CA GLN A 281 -37.00 -25.64 -8.07
C GLN A 281 -37.26 -26.87 -7.18
N GLU A 282 -36.42 -27.13 -6.17
CA GLU A 282 -36.62 -28.23 -5.21
C GLU A 282 -37.99 -28.16 -4.51
N ALA A 283 -38.47 -26.95 -4.16
CA ALA A 283 -39.79 -26.78 -3.56
C ALA A 283 -40.96 -26.98 -4.56
N ALA A 284 -40.73 -26.72 -5.85
CA ALA A 284 -41.69 -27.04 -6.90
C ALA A 284 -41.76 -28.56 -7.15
N GLU A 285 -40.60 -29.23 -7.20
CA GLU A 285 -40.49 -30.69 -7.32
C GLU A 285 -41.10 -31.41 -6.09
N GLU A 286 -40.95 -30.88 -4.88
CA GLU A 286 -41.65 -31.38 -3.69
C GLU A 286 -43.18 -31.27 -3.85
N GLY A 287 -43.67 -30.14 -4.38
CA GLY A 287 -45.08 -29.93 -4.69
C GLY A 287 -45.63 -30.94 -5.71
N GLU A 288 -44.87 -31.22 -6.77
CA GLU A 288 -45.24 -32.22 -7.78
C GLU A 288 -45.24 -33.65 -7.19
N ARG A 289 -44.23 -33.99 -6.38
CA ARG A 289 -44.18 -35.30 -5.70
C ARG A 289 -45.37 -35.50 -4.76
N LEU A 290 -45.80 -34.47 -4.04
CA LEU A 290 -47.01 -34.53 -3.22
C LEU A 290 -48.28 -34.74 -4.07
N GLN A 291 -48.37 -34.14 -5.26
CA GLN A 291 -49.49 -34.38 -6.19
C GLN A 291 -49.48 -35.83 -6.72
N GLN A 292 -48.31 -36.36 -7.07
CA GLN A 292 -48.14 -37.75 -7.50
C GLN A 292 -48.53 -38.74 -6.38
N GLN A 293 -48.11 -38.48 -5.14
CA GLN A 293 -48.48 -39.28 -3.96
C GLN A 293 -49.98 -39.26 -3.67
N LEU A 294 -50.64 -38.11 -3.82
CA LEU A 294 -52.09 -38.01 -3.68
C LEU A 294 -52.81 -38.81 -4.78
N ALA A 295 -52.35 -38.72 -6.02
CA ALA A 295 -52.92 -39.47 -7.15
C ALA A 295 -52.74 -41.00 -7.00
N ALA A 296 -51.65 -41.43 -6.36
CA ALA A 296 -51.42 -42.83 -5.99
C ALA A 296 -52.18 -43.28 -4.72
N GLY A 297 -52.78 -42.36 -3.97
CA GLY A 297 -53.46 -42.64 -2.70
C GLY A 297 -52.52 -42.91 -1.52
N GLU A 298 -51.23 -42.57 -1.64
CA GLU A 298 -50.20 -42.80 -0.61
C GLU A 298 -50.30 -41.84 0.59
N ILE A 299 -51.01 -40.72 0.42
CA ILE A 299 -51.22 -39.69 1.45
C ILE A 299 -52.70 -39.30 1.54
N SER A 300 -53.15 -38.92 2.75
CA SER A 300 -54.52 -38.41 2.93
C SER A 300 -54.66 -36.99 2.36
N VAL A 301 -55.90 -36.58 2.10
CA VAL A 301 -56.21 -35.25 1.58
C VAL A 301 -55.79 -34.15 2.56
N GLU A 302 -56.00 -34.34 3.87
CA GLU A 302 -55.58 -33.36 4.89
C GLU A 302 -54.04 -33.22 4.92
N ALA A 303 -53.33 -34.34 4.93
CA ALA A 303 -51.87 -34.36 4.93
C ALA A 303 -51.27 -33.79 3.62
N PHE A 304 -51.93 -34.02 2.49
CA PHE A 304 -51.58 -33.36 1.23
C PHE A 304 -51.75 -31.85 1.33
N VAL A 305 -52.93 -31.35 1.74
CA VAL A 305 -53.21 -29.91 1.78
C VAL A 305 -52.22 -29.18 2.70
N GLU A 306 -51.93 -29.72 3.88
CA GLU A 306 -50.95 -29.12 4.81
C GLU A 306 -49.56 -29.00 4.18
N ARG A 307 -49.05 -30.10 3.60
CA ARG A 307 -47.69 -30.14 3.02
C ARG A 307 -47.60 -29.35 1.72
N PHE A 308 -48.61 -29.45 0.86
CA PHE A 308 -48.65 -28.77 -0.44
C PHE A 308 -48.73 -27.25 -0.28
N VAL A 309 -49.60 -26.74 0.62
CA VAL A 309 -49.65 -25.30 0.92
C VAL A 309 -48.30 -24.80 1.47
N LYS A 310 -47.63 -25.60 2.30
CA LYS A 310 -46.29 -25.26 2.83
C LYS A 310 -45.21 -25.25 1.73
N ALA A 311 -45.20 -26.24 0.83
CA ALA A 311 -44.28 -26.31 -0.31
C ALA A 311 -44.53 -25.13 -1.27
N GLN A 312 -45.78 -24.87 -1.64
CA GLN A 312 -46.21 -23.77 -2.50
C GLN A 312 -45.83 -22.38 -1.90
N ALA A 313 -46.08 -22.17 -0.60
CA ALA A 313 -45.68 -20.95 0.09
C ALA A 313 -44.15 -20.77 0.11
N THR A 314 -43.41 -21.87 0.30
CA THR A 314 -41.94 -21.87 0.28
C THR A 314 -41.40 -21.55 -1.12
N TYR A 315 -41.99 -22.14 -2.17
CA TYR A 315 -41.68 -21.85 -3.57
C TYR A 315 -41.88 -20.36 -3.88
N HIS A 316 -43.08 -19.81 -3.65
CA HIS A 316 -43.37 -18.40 -3.94
C HIS A 316 -42.52 -17.43 -3.11
N GLN A 317 -42.18 -17.77 -1.86
CA GLN A 317 -41.26 -16.97 -1.06
C GLN A 317 -39.83 -16.97 -1.63
N ARG A 318 -39.36 -18.11 -2.15
CA ARG A 318 -38.03 -18.24 -2.79
C ARG A 318 -38.00 -17.53 -4.14
N ASP A 319 -39.05 -17.66 -4.95
CA ASP A 319 -39.18 -16.98 -6.25
C ASP A 319 -39.24 -15.45 -6.13
N LEU A 320 -40.06 -14.91 -5.20
CA LEU A 320 -40.09 -13.46 -4.95
C LEU A 320 -38.72 -12.93 -4.48
N ARG A 321 -37.99 -13.70 -3.67
CA ARG A 321 -36.61 -13.38 -3.28
C ARG A 321 -35.64 -13.47 -4.45
N LEU A 322 -35.81 -14.41 -5.37
CA LEU A 322 -35.00 -14.56 -6.57
C LEU A 322 -35.18 -13.35 -7.51
N GLN A 323 -36.41 -12.95 -7.78
CA GLN A 323 -36.73 -11.76 -8.57
C GLN A 323 -36.13 -10.48 -7.94
N ALA A 324 -36.28 -10.31 -6.61
CA ALA A 324 -35.68 -9.18 -5.90
C ALA A 324 -34.14 -9.20 -5.93
N ALA A 325 -33.52 -10.38 -5.79
CA ALA A 325 -32.07 -10.56 -5.88
C ALA A 325 -31.56 -10.23 -7.28
N GLN A 326 -32.24 -10.69 -8.33
CA GLN A 326 -31.91 -10.39 -9.74
C GLN A 326 -31.98 -8.89 -10.07
N GLN A 327 -32.86 -8.12 -9.42
CA GLN A 327 -32.91 -6.67 -9.63
C GLN A 327 -31.90 -5.90 -8.79
N THR A 328 -31.58 -6.35 -7.57
CA THR A 328 -30.69 -5.61 -6.65
C THR A 328 -29.21 -5.94 -6.80
N LEU A 329 -28.85 -7.23 -6.97
CA LEU A 329 -27.45 -7.67 -7.01
C LEU A 329 -26.61 -7.10 -8.18
N PRO A 330 -27.08 -7.04 -9.44
CA PRO A 330 -26.26 -6.48 -10.53
C PRO A 330 -26.01 -4.96 -10.37
N THR A 331 -26.79 -4.26 -9.56
CA THR A 331 -26.55 -2.84 -9.23
C THR A 331 -25.47 -2.63 -8.16
N LEU A 332 -25.05 -3.70 -7.47
CA LEU A 332 -24.05 -3.67 -6.38
C LEU A 332 -22.64 -4.06 -6.83
N THR A 333 -22.47 -4.55 -8.05
CA THR A 333 -21.14 -4.72 -8.68
C THR A 333 -20.62 -3.37 -9.20
N PRO A 334 -19.62 -2.73 -8.55
CA PRO A 334 -18.98 -1.56 -9.13
C PRO A 334 -18.24 -1.96 -10.41
N ARG A 335 -18.30 -1.07 -11.41
CA ARG A 335 -17.69 -1.23 -12.73
C ARG A 335 -16.25 -0.74 -12.77
#